data_AF-A0A2D9CNG9-F1
#
_entry.id   AF-A0A2D9CNG9-F1
#
_cell.length_a   1.000
_cell.length_b   1.000
_cell.length_c   1.000
_cell.angle_alpha   90.00
_cell.angle_beta   90.00
_cell.angle_gamma   90.00
#
_symmetry.space_group_name_H-M   'P 1'
#
loop_
_entity.id
_entity.type
_entity.pdbx_description
1 polymer ?
#
loop_
_entity_poly.entity_id
_entity_poly.type
_entity_poly.pdbx_seq_one_letter_code
_entity_poly.pdbx_strand_id
1 'polypeptide(L)' 'MLEATPLLISLVFIIWLAIFLPASMARTRGRSAVLWVLVSLFLSPLLAILLLLVLGDVRD' A
#
# COMPACT_ATOMS: atom_id res chain seq x y z
N MET A 1 3.96 -30.70 1.28
CA MET A 1 3.06 -29.59 1.70
C MET A 1 3.82 -28.31 2.10
N LEU A 2 5.15 -28.33 2.28
CA LEU A 2 5.98 -27.15 2.62
C LEU A 2 6.29 -26.21 1.43
N GLU A 3 6.28 -26.71 0.19
CA GLU A 3 6.66 -25.93 -1.00
C GLU A 3 5.71 -24.75 -1.30
N ALA A 4 4.42 -24.89 -0.99
CA ALA A 4 3.42 -23.87 -1.28
C ALA A 4 3.35 -22.76 -0.21
N THR A 5 3.88 -23.02 0.98
CA THR A 5 3.88 -22.07 2.11
C THR A 5 4.61 -20.75 1.82
N PRO A 6 5.87 -20.75 1.30
CA PRO A 6 6.57 -19.50 1.00
C PRO A 6 5.88 -18.68 -0.10
N LEU A 7 5.28 -19.35 -1.08
CA LEU A 7 4.50 -18.71 -2.14
C LEU A 7 3.27 -18.00 -1.55
N LEU A 8 2.52 -18.68 -0.68
CA LEU A 8 1.34 -18.10 -0.05
C LEU A 8 1.69 -16.90 0.83
N ILE A 9 2.77 -17.01 1.63
CA ILE A 9 3.27 -15.90 2.45
C ILE A 9 3.63 -14.70 1.57
N SER A 10 4.35 -14.95 0.46
CA SER A 10 4.76 -13.89 -0.47
C SER A 10 3.55 -13.22 -1.12
N LEU A 11 2.54 -14.00 -1.52
CA LEU A 11 1.31 -13.47 -2.11
C LEU A 11 0.55 -12.59 -1.11
N VAL A 12 0.38 -13.07 0.13
CA VAL A 12 -0.27 -12.31 1.20
C VAL A 12 0.49 -11.03 1.49
N PHE A 13 1.83 -11.10 1.55
CA PHE A 13 2.67 -9.92 1.77
C PHE A 13 2.54 -8.90 0.63
N ILE A 14 2.55 -9.34 -0.63
CA ILE A 14 2.39 -8.47 -1.80
C ILE A 14 1.01 -7.79 -1.77
N ILE A 15 -0.07 -8.53 -1.51
CA ILE A 15 -1.42 -7.97 -1.42
C ILE A 15 -1.51 -6.94 -0.30
N TRP A 16 -0.94 -7.26 0.86
CA TRP A 16 -0.89 -6.34 1.99
C TRP A 16 -0.12 -5.06 1.66
N LEU A 17 1.07 -5.20 1.08
CA LEU A 17 1.96 -4.10 0.72
C LEU A 17 1.36 -3.21 -0.37
N ALA A 18 0.70 -3.80 -1.38
CA ALA A 18 0.18 -3.07 -2.53
C ALA A 18 -1.20 -2.44 -2.30
N ILE A 19 -2.02 -3.00 -1.40
CA ILE A 19 -3.42 -2.56 -1.22
C ILE A 19 -3.64 -2.01 0.18
N PHE A 20 -3.46 -2.86 1.20
CA PHE A 20 -3.88 -2.52 2.55
C PHE A 20 -3.03 -1.44 3.19
N LEU A 21 -1.71 -1.49 2.99
CA LEU A 21 -0.78 -0.51 3.54
C LEU A 21 -1.00 0.90 2.95
N PRO A 22 -0.99 1.11 1.61
CA PRO A 22 -1.26 2.43 1.02
C PRO A 22 -2.66 2.95 1.37
N ALA A 23 -3.68 2.08 1.37
CA ALA A 23 -5.04 2.47 1.75
C ALA A 23 -5.13 2.98 3.19
N SER A 24 -4.46 2.29 4.13
CA SER A 24 -4.44 2.69 5.53
C SER A 24 -3.69 4.00 5.72
N MET A 25 -2.49 4.12 5.13
CA MET A 25 -1.68 5.34 5.18
C MET A 25 -2.40 6.56 4.59
N ALA A 26 -3.13 6.40 3.49
CA ALA A 26 -3.93 7.44 2.88
C ALA A 26 -5.08 7.89 3.80
N ARG A 27 -5.84 6.94 4.38
CA ARG A 27 -6.94 7.26 5.31
C ARG A 27 -6.45 8.04 6.53
N THR A 28 -5.32 7.62 7.11
CA THR A 28 -4.74 8.31 8.28
C THR A 28 -4.32 9.75 8.00
N ARG A 29 -4.11 10.11 6.72
CA ARG A 29 -3.68 11.44 6.26
C ARG A 29 -4.79 12.25 5.60
N GLY A 30 -6.05 11.86 5.79
CA GLY A 30 -7.20 12.53 5.16
C GLY A 30 -7.26 12.44 3.64
N ARG A 31 -6.53 11.51 3.00
CA ARG A 31 -6.49 11.33 1.54
C ARG A 31 -7.41 10.18 1.10
N SER A 32 -7.85 10.20 -0.16
CA SER A 32 -8.66 9.13 -0.75
C SER A 32 -7.89 7.80 -0.83
N ALA A 33 -8.37 6.79 -0.09
CA ALA A 33 -7.76 5.46 -0.08
C ALA A 33 -7.75 4.80 -1.46
N VAL A 34 -8.84 4.94 -2.21
CA VAL A 34 -8.98 4.32 -3.55
C VAL A 34 -7.92 4.87 -4.50
N LEU A 35 -7.75 6.19 -4.53
CA LEU A 35 -6.77 6.83 -5.40
C LEU A 35 -5.35 6.34 -5.09
N TRP A 36 -4.98 6.26 -3.82
CA TRP A 36 -3.65 5.82 -3.40
C TRP A 36 -3.40 4.33 -3.63
N VAL A 37 -4.43 3.48 -3.58
CA VAL A 37 -4.33 2.08 -4.02
C VAL A 37 -4.09 2.01 -5.53
N LEU A 38 -4.78 2.83 -6.34
CA LEU A 38 -4.52 2.88 -7.78
C LEU A 38 -3.08 3.33 -8.07
N VAL A 39 -2.58 4.37 -7.39
CA VAL A 39 -1.17 4.80 -7.51
C VAL A 39 -0.21 3.66 -7.17
N SER A 40 -0.50 2.92 -6.10
CA SER A 40 0.31 1.75 -5.69
C SER A 40 0.32 0.64 -6.75
N LEU A 41 -0.84 0.32 -7.33
CA LEU A 41 -0.97 -0.75 -8.33
C LEU A 41 -0.38 -0.38 -9.70
N PHE A 42 -0.53 0.88 -10.14
CA PHE A 42 -0.08 1.32 -11.47
C PHE A 42 1.36 1.82 -11.51
N LEU A 43 1.87 2.44 -10.43
CA LEU A 43 3.25 2.94 -10.38
C LEU A 43 4.13 1.99 -9.60
N SER A 44 3.97 1.94 -8.27
CA SER A 44 4.50 0.90 -7.39
C SER A 44 4.03 1.13 -5.94
N PRO A 45 3.97 0.06 -5.12
CA PRO A 45 3.67 0.20 -3.70
C PRO A 45 4.68 1.08 -2.96
N LEU A 46 5.97 0.90 -3.26
CA LEU A 46 7.04 1.67 -2.63
C LEU A 46 6.93 3.16 -2.95
N LEU A 47 6.65 3.52 -4.21
CA LEU A 47 6.47 4.92 -4.58
C LEU A 47 5.24 5.53 -3.91
N ALA A 48 4.11 4.81 -3.87
CA ALA A 48 2.91 5.29 -3.18
C ALA A 48 3.16 5.56 -1.69
N ILE A 49 3.89 4.66 -1.01
CA ILE A 49 4.30 4.82 0.39
C ILE A 49 5.20 6.04 0.55
N LEU A 50 6.24 6.19 -0.27
CA LEU A 50 7.16 7.33 -0.19
C LEU A 50 6.44 8.65 -0.43
N LEU A 51 5.55 8.71 -1.42
CA LEU A 51 4.74 9.90 -1.67
C LEU A 51 3.83 10.22 -0.48
N LEU A 52 3.14 9.24 0.10
CA LEU A 52 2.34 9.44 1.31
C LEU A 52 3.16 9.88 2.52
N LEU A 53 4.41 9.42 2.64
CA LEU A 53 5.33 9.88 3.69
C LEU A 53 5.75 11.33 3.49
N VAL A 54 6.05 11.73 2.27
CA VAL A 54 6.50 13.10 1.94
C VAL A 54 5.35 14.11 1.94
N LEU A 55 4.15 13.72 1.50
CA LEU A 55 3.01 14.64 1.35
C LEU A 55 2.31 15.00 2.68
N GLY A 56 2.61 14.34 3.80
CA GLY A 56 2.04 14.66 5.12
C GLY A 56 0.52 14.46 5.20
N ASP A 57 -0.09 14.98 6.28
CA ASP A 57 -1.55 15.05 6.40
C ASP A 57 -2.09 16.20 5.53
N VAL A 58 -3.36 16.12 5.12
CA VAL A 58 -4.08 17.22 4.47
C VAL A 58 -4.55 18.25 5.50
N ARG A 59 -4.59 17.87 6.78
CA ARG A 59 -5.15 18.69 7.87
C ARG A 59 -4.12 19.58 8.58
N ASP A 60 -2.86 19.56 8.13
CA ASP A 60 -1.76 20.42 8.59
C ASP A 60 -1.77 21.77 7.86
#